data_AF-A0A964Y1Z0-F1
#
_entry.id   AF-A0A964Y1Z0-F1
#
_cell.length_a   1.000
_cell.length_b   1.000
_cell.length_c   1.000
_cell.angle_alpha   90.00
_cell.angle_beta   90.00
_cell.angle_gamma   90.00
#
_symmetry.space_group_name_H-M   'P 1'
#
loop_
_entity.id
_entity.type
_entity.pdbx_description
1 polymer ?
#
loop_
_entity_poly.entity_id
_entity_poly.type
_entity_poly.pdbx_seq_one_letter_code
_entity_poly.pdbx_strand_id
1 'polypeptide(L)'
;MKIAIIGAGIIGISTAYELQRLGFEVVVYDRHTSVAEETSFANAGAIAPGYVTPWSSPGMLWKILKHWPSRHSPVRVDRLLSISPVWVWQWLRACSEKRYLENRSRVQRLAHYSRDVLHEVAMQHELDYERKSGFTVLSRGVTEQRQAEKSLDFLRSAGVQAKWLDEQAIRALEPGLNPDQPFVGGIHVASDEVGNCRLYAQELKWLCAKLGVRFEM
;
A
#
# COMPACT_ATOMS: atom_id res chain seq x y z
N MET A 1 -5.19 -30.69 9.63
CA MET A 1 -5.73 -29.65 10.54
C MET A 1 -6.67 -28.75 9.73
N LYS A 2 -7.83 -28.38 10.28
CA LYS A 2 -8.81 -27.52 9.60
C LYS A 2 -8.66 -26.08 10.08
N ILE A 3 -8.69 -25.11 9.16
CA ILE A 3 -8.54 -23.68 9.45
C ILE A 3 -9.74 -22.92 8.91
N ALA A 4 -10.35 -22.10 9.78
CA ALA A 4 -11.38 -21.15 9.39
C ALA A 4 -10.77 -19.75 9.24
N ILE A 5 -11.05 -19.08 8.12
CA ILE A 5 -10.67 -17.70 7.85
C ILE A 5 -11.94 -16.86 7.86
N ILE A 6 -11.94 -15.76 8.61
CA ILE A 6 -13.07 -14.83 8.68
C ILE A 6 -12.71 -13.57 7.89
N GLY A 7 -13.44 -13.34 6.80
CA GLY A 7 -13.22 -12.26 5.84
C GLY A 7 -12.56 -12.74 4.55
N ALA A 8 -13.23 -12.50 3.42
CA ALA A 8 -12.82 -12.77 2.05
C ALA A 8 -12.33 -11.50 1.34
N GLY A 9 -11.70 -10.58 2.08
CA GLY A 9 -10.89 -9.50 1.51
C GLY A 9 -9.55 -10.01 0.96
N ILE A 10 -8.71 -9.11 0.41
CA ILE A 10 -7.42 -9.49 -0.18
C ILE A 10 -6.52 -10.27 0.78
N ILE A 11 -6.49 -9.88 2.07
CA ILE A 11 -5.71 -10.57 3.10
C ILE A 11 -6.24 -11.99 3.32
N GLY A 12 -7.56 -12.15 3.43
CA GLY A 12 -8.19 -13.44 3.70
C GLY A 12 -7.98 -14.42 2.54
N ILE A 13 -8.17 -13.97 1.30
CA ILE A 13 -7.99 -14.81 0.11
C ILE A 13 -6.52 -15.21 -0.08
N SER A 14 -5.57 -14.27 0.07
CA SER A 14 -4.14 -14.61 0.02
C SER A 14 -3.73 -15.57 1.13
N THR A 15 -4.28 -15.39 2.34
CA THR A 15 -4.04 -16.32 3.45
C THR A 15 -4.60 -17.71 3.16
N ALA A 16 -5.80 -17.79 2.57
CA ALA A 16 -6.42 -19.06 2.21
C ALA A 16 -5.58 -19.81 1.18
N TYR A 17 -5.09 -19.10 0.16
CA TYR A 17 -4.22 -19.65 -0.87
C TYR A 17 -2.95 -20.27 -0.27
N GLU A 18 -2.21 -19.50 0.54
CA GLU A 18 -0.95 -19.98 1.13
C GLU A 18 -1.17 -21.16 2.09
N LEU A 19 -2.22 -21.10 2.93
CA LEU A 19 -2.52 -22.22 3.83
C LEU A 19 -2.95 -23.48 3.07
N GLN A 20 -3.71 -23.35 1.98
CA GLN A 20 -4.07 -24.48 1.15
C GLN A 20 -2.83 -25.10 0.48
N ARG A 21 -1.88 -24.29 0.00
CA ARG A 21 -0.59 -24.77 -0.55
C ARG A 21 0.24 -25.53 0.47
N LEU A 22 0.17 -25.15 1.74
CA LEU A 22 0.82 -25.85 2.85
C LEU A 22 0.09 -27.14 3.27
N GLY A 23 -1.02 -27.51 2.61
CA GLY A 23 -1.74 -28.76 2.84
C GLY A 23 -2.78 -28.69 3.97
N PHE A 24 -3.15 -27.50 4.43
CA PHE A 24 -4.24 -27.34 5.39
C PHE A 24 -5.61 -27.45 4.71
N GLU A 25 -6.63 -27.91 5.43
CA GLU A 25 -8.01 -27.83 4.97
C GLU A 25 -8.57 -26.46 5.35
N VAL A 26 -8.86 -25.60 4.37
CA VAL A 26 -9.27 -24.21 4.60
C VAL A 26 -10.74 -24.00 4.26
N VAL A 27 -11.45 -23.28 5.14
CA VAL A 27 -12.77 -22.72 4.88
C VAL A 27 -12.73 -21.20 5.08
N VAL A 28 -13.17 -20.44 4.09
CA VAL A 28 -13.29 -18.97 4.17
C VAL A 28 -14.75 -18.62 4.39
N TYR A 29 -15.00 -17.79 5.41
CA TYR A 29 -16.31 -17.26 5.75
C TYR A 29 -16.34 -15.76 5.45
N ASP A 30 -17.35 -15.30 4.73
CA ASP A 30 -17.66 -13.88 4.59
C ASP A 30 -19.17 -13.66 4.73
N ARG A 31 -19.58 -12.41 4.96
CA ARG A 31 -20.99 -12.00 4.97
C ARG A 31 -21.49 -11.57 3.60
N HIS A 32 -20.56 -11.30 2.68
CA HIS A 32 -20.81 -10.84 1.33
C HIS A 32 -20.84 -12.00 0.35
N THR A 33 -21.61 -11.88 -0.73
CA THR A 33 -21.76 -12.93 -1.74
C THR A 33 -20.51 -13.17 -2.59
N SER A 34 -19.63 -12.18 -2.68
CA SER A 34 -18.38 -12.21 -3.44
C SER A 34 -17.19 -11.78 -2.58
N VAL A 35 -16.00 -11.99 -3.11
CA VAL A 35 -14.75 -11.60 -2.45
C VAL A 35 -14.43 -10.14 -2.72
N ALA A 36 -13.68 -9.53 -1.81
CA ALA A 36 -13.21 -8.15 -1.92
C ALA A 36 -14.35 -7.13 -2.17
N GLU A 37 -15.46 -7.21 -1.43
CA GLU A 37 -16.60 -6.28 -1.54
C GLU A 37 -16.49 -5.02 -0.67
N GLU A 38 -15.55 -4.95 0.28
CA GLU A 38 -15.35 -3.77 1.13
C GLU A 38 -14.05 -3.02 0.78
N THR A 39 -13.13 -2.80 1.72
CA THR A 39 -11.90 -2.01 1.51
C THR A 39 -11.03 -2.53 0.35
N SER A 40 -11.11 -3.83 0.04
CA SER A 40 -10.39 -4.43 -1.08
C SER A 40 -11.03 -4.15 -2.45
N PHE A 41 -12.30 -3.72 -2.48
CA PHE A 41 -13.07 -3.46 -3.71
C PHE A 41 -12.50 -2.30 -4.53
N ALA A 42 -12.21 -1.18 -3.85
CA ALA A 42 -11.77 0.07 -4.46
C ALA A 42 -10.66 0.74 -3.65
N ASN A 43 -9.61 0.00 -3.35
CA ASN A 43 -8.36 0.62 -2.92
C ASN A 43 -7.67 1.31 -4.11
N ALA A 44 -6.64 2.11 -3.84
CA ALA A 44 -5.90 2.82 -4.88
C ALA A 44 -5.05 1.90 -5.79
N GLY A 45 -5.02 0.58 -5.53
CA GLY A 45 -4.27 -0.40 -6.32
C GLY A 45 -2.75 -0.30 -6.21
N ALA A 46 -2.21 0.62 -5.43
CA ALA A 46 -0.78 0.89 -5.37
C ALA A 46 0.01 -0.26 -4.71
N ILE A 47 0.94 -0.82 -5.46
CA ILE A 47 1.95 -1.76 -5.01
C ILE A 47 3.29 -1.02 -5.04
N ALA A 48 3.51 -0.20 -4.03
CA ALA A 48 4.62 0.77 -3.99
C ALA A 48 5.54 0.54 -2.76
N PRO A 49 6.30 -0.57 -2.71
CA PRO A 49 7.20 -0.85 -1.59
C PRO A 49 8.31 0.18 -1.45
N GLY A 50 8.72 0.85 -2.54
CA GLY A 50 9.67 1.96 -2.44
C GLY A 50 9.13 3.08 -1.56
N TYR A 51 7.86 3.43 -1.73
CA TYR A 51 7.25 4.60 -1.08
C TYR A 51 6.55 4.31 0.25
N VAL A 52 6.58 3.06 0.75
CA VAL A 52 5.93 2.72 2.02
C VAL A 52 6.66 3.37 3.20
N THR A 53 5.92 4.08 4.05
CA THR A 53 6.44 4.70 5.27
C THR A 53 5.51 4.46 6.44
N PRO A 54 6.03 4.24 7.66
CA PRO A 54 5.19 4.18 8.84
C PRO A 54 4.40 5.47 9.02
N TRP A 55 3.11 5.34 9.38
CA TRP A 55 2.29 6.50 9.71
C TRP A 55 2.88 7.28 10.90
N SER A 56 3.47 6.61 11.88
CA SER A 56 4.07 7.24 13.07
C SER A 56 5.44 7.89 12.77
N SER A 57 5.46 9.01 12.04
CA SER A 57 6.71 9.74 11.74
C SER A 57 7.07 10.80 12.80
N PRO A 58 8.35 11.18 12.93
CA PRO A 58 8.76 12.32 13.75
C PRO A 58 8.02 13.59 13.34
N GLY A 59 7.54 14.33 14.34
CA GLY A 59 6.76 15.54 14.14
C GLY A 59 5.35 15.32 13.59
N MET A 60 4.86 14.08 13.47
CA MET A 60 3.51 13.86 12.94
C MET A 60 2.42 14.48 13.82
N LEU A 61 2.57 14.45 15.16
CA LEU A 61 1.64 15.15 16.06
C LEU A 61 1.50 16.63 15.68
N TRP A 62 2.63 17.32 15.48
CA TRP A 62 2.63 18.73 15.08
C TRP A 62 1.99 18.94 13.71
N LYS A 63 2.24 18.04 12.76
CA LYS A 63 1.57 18.08 11.44
C LYS A 63 0.06 17.93 11.58
N ILE A 64 -0.42 16.99 12.40
CA ILE A 64 -1.85 16.77 12.65
C ILE A 64 -2.46 18.02 13.28
N LEU A 65 -1.87 18.54 14.37
CA LEU A 65 -2.37 19.73 15.06
C LEU A 65 -2.38 20.97 14.15
N LYS A 66 -1.33 21.17 13.34
CA LYS A 66 -1.25 22.28 12.40
C LYS A 66 -2.34 22.24 11.33
N HIS A 67 -2.72 21.05 10.87
CA HIS A 67 -3.74 20.88 9.82
C HIS A 67 -5.14 20.62 10.37
N TRP A 68 -5.30 20.53 11.70
CA TRP A 68 -6.59 20.31 12.35
C TRP A 68 -7.70 21.27 11.91
N PRO A 69 -7.46 22.60 11.77
CA PRO A 69 -8.52 23.52 11.32
C PRO A 69 -8.74 23.49 9.80
N SER A 70 -7.92 22.76 9.03
CA SER A 70 -8.08 22.70 7.58
C SER A 70 -9.30 21.87 7.20
N ARG A 71 -10.06 22.35 6.21
CA ARG A 71 -11.14 21.59 5.56
C ARG A 71 -10.66 20.24 5.02
N HIS A 72 -9.38 20.17 4.65
CA HIS A 72 -8.69 18.97 4.17
C HIS A 72 -7.73 18.41 5.22
N SER A 73 -8.09 18.48 6.52
CA SER A 73 -7.32 17.84 7.58
C SER A 73 -7.07 16.36 7.27
N PRO A 74 -5.82 15.87 7.36
CA PRO A 74 -5.47 14.48 7.08
C PRO A 74 -6.02 13.51 8.13
N VAL A 75 -6.43 14.00 9.30
CA VAL A 75 -7.01 13.21 10.38
C VAL A 75 -8.31 13.88 10.81
N ARG A 76 -9.41 13.12 10.75
CA ARG A 76 -10.71 13.52 11.29
C ARG A 76 -11.07 12.56 12.41
N VAL A 77 -11.39 13.12 13.57
CA VAL A 77 -11.83 12.36 14.74
C VAL A 77 -13.25 12.76 15.02
N ASP A 78 -14.19 11.85 14.78
CA ASP A 78 -15.62 12.10 15.01
C ASP A 78 -15.93 12.30 16.50
N ARG A 79 -15.26 11.55 17.38
CA ARG A 79 -15.40 11.67 18.84
C ARG A 79 -14.04 11.58 19.53
N LEU A 80 -13.51 12.70 19.99
CA LEU A 80 -12.21 12.76 20.68
C LEU A 80 -12.12 11.82 21.90
N LEU A 81 -13.25 11.61 22.59
CA LEU A 81 -13.36 10.75 23.76
C LEU A 81 -13.32 9.24 23.45
N SER A 82 -13.42 8.83 22.18
CA SER A 82 -13.34 7.41 21.81
C SER A 82 -11.91 6.91 21.58
N ILE A 83 -10.92 7.80 21.59
CA ILE A 83 -9.53 7.42 21.38
C ILE A 83 -8.91 7.01 22.72
N SER A 84 -8.44 5.77 22.80
CA SER A 84 -7.76 5.26 23.99
C SER A 84 -6.51 6.11 24.31
N PRO A 85 -6.38 6.67 25.52
CA PRO A 85 -5.19 7.44 25.91
C PRO A 85 -3.93 6.57 25.91
N VAL A 86 -4.09 5.27 26.19
CA VAL A 86 -3.03 4.27 26.11
C VAL A 86 -2.54 4.12 24.67
N TRP A 87 -3.45 4.08 23.70
CA TRP A 87 -3.08 4.02 22.27
C TRP A 87 -2.38 5.31 21.82
N VAL A 88 -2.90 6.49 22.19
CA VAL A 88 -2.25 7.78 21.86
C VAL A 88 -0.83 7.81 22.41
N TRP A 89 -0.63 7.40 23.66
CA TRP A 89 0.70 7.35 24.26
C TRP A 89 1.64 6.37 23.53
N GLN A 90 1.16 5.19 23.17
CA GLN A 90 1.95 4.23 22.37
C GLN A 90 2.32 4.80 21.00
N TRP A 91 1.37 5.46 20.33
CA TRP A 91 1.58 6.11 19.04
C TRP A 91 2.58 7.27 19.14
N LEU A 92 2.49 8.11 20.17
CA LEU A 92 3.47 9.18 20.43
C LEU A 92 4.88 8.62 20.64
N ARG A 93 5.01 7.52 21.40
CA ARG A 93 6.29 6.83 21.55
C ARG A 93 6.79 6.26 20.23
N ALA A 94 5.90 5.77 19.36
CA ALA A 94 6.26 5.27 18.04
C ALA A 94 6.72 6.37 17.07
N CYS A 95 6.36 7.63 17.32
CA CYS A 95 6.78 8.78 16.52
C CYS A 95 8.24 9.24 16.79
N SER A 96 8.99 8.59 17.68
CA SER A 96 10.41 8.94 17.88
C SER A 96 11.25 8.58 16.65
N GLU A 97 12.29 9.37 16.38
CA GLU A 97 13.16 9.17 15.20
C GLU A 97 13.78 7.77 15.16
N LYS A 98 14.30 7.30 16.29
CA LYS A 98 14.86 5.95 16.42
C LYS A 98 13.85 4.88 16.01
N ARG A 99 12.64 4.91 16.57
CA ARG A 99 11.59 3.92 16.26
C ARG A 99 11.07 4.05 14.85
N TYR A 100 10.98 5.26 14.33
CA TYR A 100 10.59 5.51 12.95
C TYR A 100 11.57 4.88 11.96
N LEU A 101 12.87 5.08 12.13
CA LEU A 101 13.89 4.49 11.26
C LEU A 101 13.88 2.94 11.33
N GLU A 102 13.78 2.39 12.54
CA GLU A 102 13.65 0.94 12.75
C GLU A 102 12.40 0.37 12.06
N ASN A 103 11.23 0.96 12.30
CA ASN A 103 9.96 0.52 11.72
C ASN A 103 9.90 0.73 10.21
N ARG A 104 10.49 1.80 9.70
CA ARG A 104 10.59 2.07 8.26
C ARG A 104 11.33 0.94 7.55
N SER A 105 12.48 0.53 8.08
CA SER A 105 13.24 -0.59 7.51
C SER A 105 12.43 -1.90 7.52
N ARG A 106 11.66 -2.16 8.58
CA ARG A 106 10.87 -3.38 8.74
C ARG A 106 9.69 -3.42 7.77
N VAL A 107 8.92 -2.33 7.69
CA VAL A 107 7.77 -2.27 6.79
C VAL A 107 8.19 -2.29 5.33
N GLN A 108 9.33 -1.69 4.97
CA GLN A 108 9.88 -1.81 3.61
C GLN A 108 10.25 -3.25 3.26
N ARG A 109 10.97 -3.97 4.14
CA ARG A 109 11.27 -5.39 3.91
C ARG A 109 10.00 -6.23 3.74
N LEU A 110 8.99 -6.00 4.58
CA LEU A 110 7.71 -6.70 4.47
C LEU A 110 6.98 -6.36 3.17
N ALA A 111 7.00 -5.10 2.74
CA ALA A 111 6.35 -4.66 1.50
C ALA A 111 7.04 -5.23 0.26
N HIS A 112 8.38 -5.25 0.22
CA HIS A 112 9.14 -5.91 -0.84
C HIS A 112 8.82 -7.40 -0.89
N TYR A 113 8.88 -8.09 0.24
CA TYR A 113 8.50 -9.50 0.33
C TYR A 113 7.06 -9.74 -0.16
N SER A 114 6.10 -8.92 0.28
CA SER A 114 4.70 -9.04 -0.14
C SER A 114 4.52 -8.84 -1.64
N ARG A 115 5.24 -7.89 -2.26
CA ARG A 115 5.23 -7.71 -3.72
C ARG A 115 5.82 -8.92 -4.43
N ASP A 116 6.96 -9.41 -3.94
CA ASP A 116 7.66 -10.53 -4.59
C ASP A 116 6.81 -11.81 -4.53
N VAL A 117 6.13 -12.09 -3.41
CA VAL A 117 5.15 -13.19 -3.29
C VAL A 117 3.97 -12.98 -4.24
N LEU A 118 3.43 -11.76 -4.32
CA LEU A 118 2.35 -11.44 -5.26
C LEU A 118 2.77 -11.71 -6.71
N HIS A 119 3.97 -11.29 -7.10
CA HIS A 119 4.54 -11.55 -8.43
C HIS A 119 4.75 -13.04 -8.69
N GLU A 120 5.26 -13.78 -7.72
CA GLU A 120 5.42 -15.24 -7.83
C GLU A 120 4.08 -15.91 -8.13
N VAL A 121 3.04 -15.60 -7.35
CA VAL A 121 1.69 -16.17 -7.54
C VAL A 121 1.10 -15.74 -8.89
N ALA A 122 1.21 -14.47 -9.24
CA ALA A 122 0.69 -13.94 -10.50
C ALA A 122 1.38 -14.58 -11.71
N MET A 123 2.71 -14.73 -11.68
CA MET A 123 3.45 -15.39 -12.76
C MET A 123 3.15 -16.89 -12.83
N GLN A 124 3.10 -17.56 -11.68
CA GLN A 124 2.88 -19.02 -11.62
C GLN A 124 1.52 -19.42 -12.21
N HIS A 125 0.48 -18.60 -12.01
CA HIS A 125 -0.89 -18.89 -12.43
C HIS A 125 -1.39 -17.98 -13.55
N GLU A 126 -0.49 -17.21 -14.16
CA GLU A 126 -0.80 -16.31 -15.29
C GLU A 126 -1.94 -15.33 -14.98
N LEU A 127 -1.94 -14.76 -13.76
CA LEU A 127 -2.98 -13.82 -13.31
C LEU A 127 -2.79 -12.46 -13.98
N ASP A 128 -3.86 -11.92 -14.57
CA ASP A 128 -3.91 -10.56 -15.11
C ASP A 128 -4.94 -9.73 -14.36
N TYR A 129 -4.42 -8.94 -13.42
CA TYR A 129 -5.20 -8.05 -12.58
C TYR A 129 -5.02 -6.58 -13.00
N GLU A 130 -4.92 -6.31 -14.30
CA GLU A 130 -4.73 -4.97 -14.88
C GLU A 130 -3.47 -4.27 -14.35
N ARG A 131 -2.41 -5.05 -14.16
CA ARG A 131 -1.15 -4.58 -13.60
C ARG A 131 -0.45 -3.59 -14.54
N LYS A 132 0.03 -2.48 -13.99
CA LYS A 132 0.93 -1.52 -14.68
C LYS A 132 2.12 -1.18 -13.79
N SER A 133 3.30 -1.06 -14.42
CA SER A 133 4.54 -0.69 -13.74
C SER A 133 4.79 0.82 -13.82
N GLY A 134 5.53 1.33 -12.84
CA GLY A 134 5.82 2.74 -12.66
C GLY A 134 4.92 3.38 -11.59
N PHE A 135 5.55 4.16 -10.72
CA PHE A 135 4.86 5.02 -9.77
C PHE A 135 5.58 6.36 -9.69
N THR A 136 4.85 7.47 -9.85
CA THR A 136 5.41 8.83 -9.85
C THR A 136 4.77 9.69 -8.77
N VAL A 137 5.58 10.28 -7.90
CA VAL A 137 5.15 11.25 -6.90
C VAL A 137 5.52 12.65 -7.34
N LEU A 138 4.52 13.42 -7.76
CA LEU A 138 4.69 14.80 -8.22
C LEU A 138 4.99 15.75 -7.06
N SER A 139 5.89 16.70 -7.30
CA SER A 139 6.20 17.83 -6.41
C SER A 139 5.76 19.11 -7.09
N ARG A 140 4.93 19.92 -6.43
CA ARG A 140 4.37 21.14 -7.03
C ARG A 140 5.32 22.32 -6.94
N GLY A 141 6.13 22.40 -5.88
CA GLY A 141 7.06 23.51 -5.65
C GLY A 141 8.44 23.10 -5.16
N VAL A 142 9.34 24.08 -5.14
CA VAL A 142 10.77 23.91 -4.78
C VAL A 142 10.96 23.34 -3.37
N THR A 143 10.10 23.72 -2.41
CA THR A 143 10.17 23.19 -1.05
C THR A 143 9.90 21.68 -1.01
N GLU A 144 8.95 21.20 -1.81
CA GLU A 144 8.59 19.78 -1.90
C GLU A 144 9.67 19.00 -2.64
N GLN A 145 10.24 19.58 -3.71
CA GLN A 145 11.42 19.02 -4.39
C GLN A 145 12.58 18.78 -3.43
N ARG A 146 12.94 19.76 -2.58
CA ARG A 146 14.04 19.56 -1.59
C ARG A 146 13.76 18.43 -0.59
N GLN A 147 12.49 18.18 -0.27
CA GLN A 147 12.09 17.06 0.59
C GLN A 147 12.10 15.73 -0.18
N ALA A 148 11.73 15.78 -1.46
CA ALA A 148 11.78 14.66 -2.37
C ALA A 148 13.23 14.21 -2.61
N GLU A 149 14.19 15.13 -2.77
CA GLU A 149 15.62 14.83 -2.91
C GLU A 149 16.16 14.00 -1.73
N LYS A 150 15.83 14.39 -0.49
CA LYS A 150 16.18 13.58 0.70
C LYS A 150 15.55 12.19 0.68
N SER A 151 14.32 12.09 0.17
CA SER A 151 13.63 10.82 0.04
C SER A 151 14.26 9.95 -1.04
N LEU A 152 14.68 10.56 -2.15
CA LEU A 152 15.36 9.92 -3.27
C LEU A 152 16.70 9.30 -2.83
N ASP A 153 17.49 10.03 -2.05
CA ASP A 153 18.75 9.52 -1.51
C ASP A 153 18.54 8.29 -0.61
N PHE A 154 17.48 8.32 0.21
CA PHE A 154 17.10 7.18 1.03
C PHE A 154 16.62 5.99 0.18
N LEU A 155 15.82 6.21 -0.86
CA LEU A 155 15.37 5.15 -1.76
C LEU A 155 16.55 4.47 -2.45
N ARG A 156 17.50 5.27 -2.93
CA ARG A 156 18.74 4.78 -3.55
C ARG A 156 19.59 3.98 -2.57
N SER A 157 19.74 4.43 -1.32
CA SER A 157 20.50 3.68 -0.30
C SER A 157 19.80 2.38 0.12
N ALA A 158 18.47 2.30 -0.05
CA ALA A 158 17.68 1.09 0.13
C ALA A 158 17.66 0.17 -1.12
N GLY A 159 18.41 0.49 -2.18
CA GLY A 159 18.48 -0.30 -3.41
C GLY A 159 17.27 -0.14 -4.34
N VAL A 160 16.40 0.82 -4.10
CA VAL A 160 15.23 1.11 -4.95
C VAL A 160 15.68 1.92 -6.16
N GLN A 161 15.26 1.52 -7.36
CA GLN A 161 15.54 2.21 -8.62
C GLN A 161 14.65 3.46 -8.77
N ALA A 162 14.92 4.47 -7.95
CA ALA A 162 14.23 5.75 -7.95
C ALA A 162 15.06 6.82 -8.68
N LYS A 163 14.39 7.63 -9.51
CA LYS A 163 14.98 8.77 -10.22
C LYS A 163 14.12 10.01 -10.06
N TRP A 164 14.75 11.18 -10.09
CA TRP A 164 14.04 12.43 -10.31
C TRP A 164 13.72 12.56 -11.80
N LEU A 165 12.48 12.93 -12.12
CA LEU A 165 12.06 13.33 -13.45
C LEU A 165 11.60 14.77 -13.42
N ASP A 166 11.99 15.54 -14.43
CA ASP A 166 11.47 16.89 -14.65
C ASP A 166 10.06 16.86 -15.24
N GLU A 167 9.48 18.05 -15.40
CA GLU A 167 8.14 18.22 -15.95
C GLU A 167 7.99 17.58 -17.33
N GLN A 168 8.94 17.81 -18.23
CA GLN A 168 8.88 17.33 -19.61
C GLN A 168 8.89 15.80 -19.67
N ALA A 169 9.78 15.16 -18.91
CA ALA A 169 9.86 13.70 -18.83
C ALA A 169 8.59 13.08 -18.24
N ILE A 170 8.00 13.72 -17.22
CA ILE A 170 6.75 13.25 -16.61
C ILE A 170 5.58 13.37 -17.59
N ARG A 171 5.45 14.50 -18.30
CA ARG A 171 4.37 14.68 -19.29
C ARG A 171 4.51 13.72 -20.48
N ALA A 172 5.73 13.35 -20.83
CA ALA A 172 5.97 12.32 -21.85
C ALA A 172 5.55 10.92 -21.38
N LEU A 173 5.71 10.60 -20.09
CA LEU A 173 5.27 9.34 -19.50
C LEU A 173 3.74 9.30 -19.28
N GLU A 174 3.17 10.41 -18.82
CA GLU A 174 1.76 10.51 -18.42
C GLU A 174 1.05 11.63 -19.21
N PRO A 175 0.74 11.41 -20.51
CA PRO A 175 0.13 12.41 -21.37
C PRO A 175 -1.30 12.81 -20.94
N GLY A 176 -1.92 12.04 -20.04
CA GLY A 176 -3.23 12.37 -19.46
C GLY A 176 -3.19 13.44 -18.37
N LEU A 177 -2.01 13.89 -17.94
CA LEU A 177 -1.89 14.99 -16.99
C LEU A 177 -2.37 16.30 -17.61
N ASN A 178 -3.11 17.09 -16.82
CA ASN A 178 -3.55 18.41 -17.26
C ASN A 178 -2.34 19.28 -17.68
N PRO A 179 -2.27 19.74 -18.95
CA PRO A 179 -1.19 20.59 -19.45
C PRO A 179 -1.00 21.87 -18.64
N ASP A 180 -2.10 22.44 -18.11
CA ASP A 180 -2.08 23.72 -17.40
C ASP A 180 -1.74 23.60 -15.92
N GLN A 181 -1.65 22.38 -15.38
CA GLN A 181 -1.33 22.16 -13.97
C GLN A 181 0.20 22.26 -13.76
N PRO A 182 0.71 23.26 -13.02
CA PRO A 182 2.14 23.39 -12.78
C PRO A 182 2.66 22.39 -11.75
N PHE A 183 3.86 21.88 -11.99
CA PHE A 183 4.68 21.13 -11.04
C PHE A 183 6.16 21.21 -11.44
N VAL A 184 7.08 21.01 -10.49
CA VAL A 184 8.53 21.16 -10.75
C VAL A 184 9.21 19.86 -11.19
N GLY A 185 8.54 18.72 -10.98
CA GLY A 185 9.04 17.39 -11.28
C GLY A 185 8.51 16.37 -10.29
N GLY A 186 9.16 15.23 -10.17
CA GLY A 186 8.74 14.18 -9.25
C GLY A 186 9.72 13.03 -9.11
N ILE A 187 9.53 12.24 -8.06
CA ILE A 187 10.24 10.97 -7.90
C ILE A 187 9.49 9.92 -8.70
N HIS A 188 10.18 9.26 -9.62
CA HIS A 188 9.67 8.12 -10.36
C HIS A 188 10.38 6.85 -9.91
N VAL A 189 9.58 5.84 -9.55
CA VAL A 189 10.03 4.50 -9.15
C VAL A 189 9.50 3.50 -10.17
N ALA A 190 10.39 3.01 -11.03
CA ALA A 190 10.00 2.11 -12.14
C ALA A 190 9.58 0.71 -11.65
N SER A 191 10.08 0.29 -10.49
CA SER A 191 9.80 -1.02 -9.89
C SER A 191 8.53 -1.07 -9.05
N ASP A 192 7.92 0.07 -8.78
CA ASP A 192 6.63 0.17 -8.11
C ASP A 192 5.52 0.09 -9.17
N GLU A 193 4.29 -0.15 -8.75
CA GLU A 193 3.24 -0.58 -9.66
C GLU A 193 1.84 -0.22 -9.13
N VAL A 194 0.87 -0.36 -10.01
CA VAL A 194 -0.55 -0.36 -9.69
C VAL A 194 -1.20 -1.62 -10.22
N GLY A 195 -2.25 -2.09 -9.55
CA GLY A 195 -3.06 -3.21 -10.02
C GLY A 195 -4.45 -3.21 -9.41
N ASN A 196 -5.38 -3.86 -10.10
CA ASN A 196 -6.76 -4.01 -9.68
C ASN A 196 -6.86 -5.07 -8.57
N CYS A 197 -6.89 -4.60 -7.31
CA CYS A 197 -6.90 -5.47 -6.14
C CYS A 197 -8.13 -6.40 -6.12
N ARG A 198 -9.29 -5.91 -6.55
CA ARG A 198 -10.51 -6.70 -6.59
C ARG A 198 -10.39 -7.83 -7.61
N LEU A 199 -9.92 -7.51 -8.82
CA LEU A 199 -9.72 -8.50 -9.88
C LEU A 199 -8.72 -9.57 -9.43
N TYR A 200 -7.57 -9.18 -8.87
CA TYR A 200 -6.61 -10.13 -8.30
C TYR A 200 -7.25 -11.04 -7.23
N ALA A 201 -8.03 -10.48 -6.31
CA ALA A 201 -8.71 -11.26 -5.27
C ALA A 201 -9.75 -12.24 -5.86
N GLN A 202 -10.46 -11.84 -6.90
CA GLN A 202 -11.43 -12.70 -7.60
C GLN A 202 -10.74 -13.85 -8.33
N GLU A 203 -9.67 -13.58 -9.06
CA GLU A 203 -8.86 -14.62 -9.72
C GLU A 203 -8.25 -15.58 -8.71
N LEU A 204 -7.68 -15.05 -7.61
CA LEU A 204 -7.10 -15.87 -6.55
C LEU A 204 -8.16 -16.73 -5.84
N LYS A 205 -9.39 -16.23 -5.65
CA LYS A 205 -10.50 -17.04 -5.14
C LYS A 205 -10.81 -18.22 -6.06
N TRP A 206 -10.79 -18.03 -7.38
CA TRP A 206 -10.98 -19.13 -8.33
C TRP A 206 -9.89 -20.19 -8.20
N LEU A 207 -8.63 -19.77 -8.04
CA LEU A 207 -7.51 -20.68 -7.78
C LEU A 207 -7.69 -21.44 -6.46
N CYS A 208 -8.01 -20.74 -5.37
CA CYS A 208 -8.29 -21.35 -4.07
C CYS A 208 -9.38 -22.42 -4.17
N ALA A 209 -10.49 -22.14 -4.85
CA ALA A 209 -11.57 -23.10 -5.03
C ALA A 209 -11.12 -24.34 -5.81
N LYS A 210 -10.31 -24.17 -6.88
CA LYS A 210 -9.72 -25.29 -7.62
C LYS A 210 -8.77 -26.14 -6.77
N LEU A 211 -8.06 -25.52 -5.83
CA LEU A 211 -7.16 -26.21 -4.90
C LEU A 211 -7.88 -26.88 -3.72
N GLY A 212 -9.20 -26.70 -3.57
CA GLY A 212 -10.02 -27.34 -2.55
C GLY A 212 -10.37 -26.47 -1.34
N VAL A 213 -10.09 -25.17 -1.38
CA VAL A 213 -10.60 -24.22 -0.37
C VAL A 213 -12.11 -24.13 -0.49
N ARG A 214 -12.81 -24.26 0.65
CA ARG A 214 -14.27 -24.08 0.72
C ARG A 214 -14.61 -22.64 1.06
N PHE A 215 -15.72 -22.15 0.52
CA PHE A 215 -16.22 -20.79 0.72
C PHE A 215 -17.65 -20.84 1.23
N GLU A 216 -17.90 -20.16 2.34
CA GLU A 216 -19.21 -19.97 2.96
C GLU A 216 -19.46 -18.45 2.96
N MET A 217 -20.30 -17.99 2.04
CA MET A 217 -20.48 -16.56 1.69
C MET A 217 -21.91 -16.13 1.94
#